data_AF-A0A9P8EZB4-F1
#
_entry.id   AF-A0A9P8EZB4-F1
#
_cell.length_a   1.000
_cell.length_b   1.000
_cell.length_c   1.000
_cell.angle_alpha   90.00
_cell.angle_beta   90.00
_cell.angle_gamma   90.00
#
_symmetry.space_group_name_H-M   'P 1'
#
loop_
_entity.id
_entity.type
_entity.pdbx_description
1 polymer ?
#
loop_
_entity_poly.entity_id
_entity_poly.type
_entity_poly.pdbx_seq_one_letter_code
_entity_poly.pdbx_strand_id
1 'polypeptide(L)'
;TTTFKDFFQHETTKAHFNHELSRFSLYFLYLAIGEFVFVYIATTGFLYTGEHVSGKIREHFLKAILRQNIAFFDQLGAGEITTRITSDTNLVQDGMSEKVGLTLTAIATFVTAFVVSFIKDWKLTLILMSTVFAIVFTMGGMGGFIVKFNKASLASYAEGGTVAEEVISSVRNAKAFSTEAKLTRAYDAHLAVAEKWGFKMKAVTGSMIGFLMCYVYLNYS
;
A
#
# COMPACT_ATOMS: atom_id res chain seq x y z
N THR A 1 20.19 -28.90 8.13
CA THR A 1 20.38 -29.56 6.81
C THR A 1 21.59 -30.46 6.89
N THR A 2 21.54 -31.47 7.75
CA THR A 2 22.61 -32.45 7.95
C THR A 2 22.37 -33.66 7.07
N THR A 3 21.15 -34.23 7.06
CA THR A 3 20.82 -35.41 6.24
C THR A 3 21.05 -35.24 4.73
N PHE A 4 20.77 -34.06 4.18
CA PHE A 4 21.02 -33.80 2.75
C PHE A 4 22.52 -33.73 2.46
N LYS A 5 23.32 -33.17 3.38
CA LYS A 5 24.77 -33.11 3.28
C LYS A 5 25.38 -34.52 3.43
N ASP A 6 24.83 -35.32 4.35
CA ASP A 6 25.28 -36.68 4.67
C ASP A 6 24.94 -37.70 3.55
N PHE A 7 23.91 -37.44 2.73
CA PHE A 7 23.59 -38.23 1.55
C PHE A 7 24.61 -38.06 0.42
N PHE A 8 25.05 -36.82 0.17
CA PHE A 8 26.11 -36.54 -0.83
C PHE A 8 27.51 -36.94 -0.34
N GLN A 9 27.71 -37.00 0.98
CA GLN A 9 28.94 -37.49 1.61
C GLN A 9 29.02 -39.03 1.71
N HIS A 10 28.06 -39.77 1.12
CA HIS A 10 28.00 -41.25 1.07
C HIS A 10 27.86 -41.96 2.43
N GLU A 11 27.46 -41.26 3.50
CA GLU A 11 27.32 -41.85 4.84
C GLU A 11 25.91 -42.41 5.14
N THR A 12 24.91 -42.18 4.27
CA THR A 12 23.50 -42.59 4.52
C THR A 12 22.84 -43.38 3.38
N THR A 13 22.07 -44.41 3.76
CA THR A 13 21.31 -45.28 2.85
C THR A 13 20.12 -44.54 2.23
N LYS A 14 19.90 -44.70 0.91
CA LYS A 14 18.78 -44.12 0.13
C LYS A 14 17.40 -44.28 0.80
N ALA A 15 17.18 -45.39 1.51
CA ALA A 15 15.95 -45.66 2.25
C ALA A 15 15.70 -44.70 3.42
N HIS A 16 16.74 -44.34 4.19
CA HIS A 16 16.63 -43.41 5.32
C HIS A 16 16.32 -41.98 4.83
N PHE A 17 16.97 -41.55 3.75
CA PHE A 17 16.72 -40.26 3.11
C PHE A 17 15.29 -40.13 2.58
N ASN A 18 14.79 -41.15 1.86
CA ASN A 18 13.41 -41.16 1.36
C ASN A 18 12.36 -41.14 2.48
N HIS A 19 12.65 -41.78 3.62
CA HIS A 19 11.78 -41.77 4.79
C HIS A 19 11.76 -40.41 5.50
N GLU A 20 12.88 -39.71 5.61
CA GLU A 20 12.90 -38.34 6.14
C GLU A 20 12.18 -37.35 5.22
N LEU A 21 12.39 -37.47 3.90
CA LEU A 21 11.69 -36.66 2.90
C LEU A 21 10.18 -36.86 2.97
N SER A 22 9.70 -38.12 3.00
CA SER A 22 8.26 -38.38 3.09
C SER A 22 7.66 -37.83 4.38
N ARG A 23 8.38 -37.91 5.50
CA ARG A 23 7.97 -37.31 6.78
C ARG A 23 7.87 -35.78 6.69
N PHE A 24 8.86 -35.10 6.11
CA PHE A 24 8.80 -33.65 5.95
C PHE A 24 7.69 -33.22 4.98
N SER A 25 7.50 -33.94 3.87
CA SER A 25 6.40 -33.69 2.94
C SER A 25 5.03 -33.83 3.62
N LEU A 26 4.85 -34.84 4.49
CA LEU A 26 3.63 -34.98 5.29
C LEU A 26 3.42 -33.80 6.25
N TYR A 27 4.48 -33.33 6.93
CA TYR A 27 4.36 -32.15 7.80
C TYR A 27 3.98 -30.88 7.01
N PHE A 28 4.57 -30.66 5.83
CA PHE A 28 4.17 -29.54 4.97
C PHE A 28 2.72 -29.65 4.50
N LEU A 29 2.25 -30.86 4.21
CA LEU A 29 0.86 -31.09 3.83
C LEU A 29 -0.11 -30.76 4.98
N TYR A 30 0.17 -31.23 6.20
CA TYR A 30 -0.64 -30.91 7.37
C TYR A 30 -0.63 -29.41 7.70
N LEU A 31 0.53 -28.75 7.58
CA LEU A 31 0.63 -27.30 7.74
C LEU A 31 -0.17 -26.55 6.68
N ALA A 32 -0.10 -26.97 5.42
CA ALA A 32 -0.84 -26.32 4.32
C ALA A 32 -2.36 -26.46 4.51
N ILE A 33 -2.85 -27.63 4.93
CA ILE A 33 -4.27 -27.84 5.23
C ILE A 33 -4.69 -26.95 6.41
N GLY A 34 -3.88 -26.91 7.48
CA GLY A 34 -4.14 -26.05 8.63
C GLY A 34 -4.19 -24.57 8.24
N GLU A 35 -3.16 -24.08 7.55
CA GLU A 35 -3.06 -22.72 7.05
C GLU A 35 -4.25 -22.34 6.18
N PHE A 36 -4.63 -23.20 5.24
CA PHE A 36 -5.80 -22.98 4.38
C PHE A 36 -7.08 -22.77 5.20
N VAL A 37 -7.33 -23.64 6.18
CA VAL A 37 -8.53 -23.54 7.04
C VAL A 37 -8.50 -22.28 7.88
N PHE A 38 -7.38 -21.95 8.51
CA PHE A 38 -7.26 -20.74 9.35
C PHE A 38 -7.41 -19.46 8.54
N VAL A 39 -6.75 -19.36 7.39
CA VAL A 39 -6.86 -18.22 6.48
C VAL A 39 -8.30 -18.09 5.98
N TYR A 40 -8.93 -19.19 5.58
CA TYR A 40 -10.31 -19.17 5.11
C TYR A 40 -11.28 -18.64 6.19
N ILE A 41 -11.16 -19.14 7.42
CA ILE A 41 -11.99 -18.69 8.55
C ILE A 41 -11.74 -17.22 8.86
N ALA A 42 -10.47 -16.79 8.90
CA ALA A 42 -10.09 -15.41 9.16
C ALA A 42 -10.65 -14.48 8.08
N THR A 43 -10.38 -14.76 6.81
CA THR A 43 -10.85 -13.95 5.67
C THR A 43 -12.37 -13.86 5.64
N THR A 44 -13.07 -14.98 5.79
CA THR A 44 -14.55 -14.98 5.80
C THR A 44 -15.10 -14.22 7.01
N GLY A 45 -14.50 -14.38 8.19
CA GLY A 45 -14.91 -13.68 9.41
C GLY A 45 -14.73 -12.15 9.31
N PHE A 46 -13.61 -11.70 8.75
CA PHE A 46 -13.36 -10.28 8.50
C PHE A 46 -14.30 -9.70 7.43
N LEU A 47 -14.52 -10.42 6.32
CA LEU A 47 -15.48 -10.04 5.28
C LEU A 47 -16.90 -9.90 5.84
N TYR A 48 -17.36 -10.90 6.58
CA TYR A 48 -18.70 -10.89 7.19
C TYR A 48 -18.86 -9.72 8.17
N THR A 49 -17.85 -9.48 9.01
CA THR A 49 -17.88 -8.37 9.98
C THR A 49 -17.90 -7.02 9.27
N GLY A 50 -17.08 -6.85 8.22
CA GLY A 50 -17.03 -5.60 7.47
C GLY A 50 -18.32 -5.32 6.70
N GLU A 51 -18.94 -6.33 6.09
CA GLU A 51 -20.27 -6.20 5.47
C GLU A 51 -21.34 -5.81 6.49
N HIS A 52 -21.35 -6.45 7.67
CA HIS A 52 -22.33 -6.16 8.70
C HIS A 52 -22.20 -4.74 9.25
N VAL A 53 -20.97 -4.28 9.49
CA VAL A 53 -20.68 -2.91 9.96
C VAL A 53 -21.04 -1.88 8.88
N SER A 54 -20.64 -2.13 7.63
CA SER A 54 -20.96 -1.31 6.47
C SER A 54 -22.47 -1.17 6.26
N GLY A 55 -23.22 -2.27 6.40
CA GLY A 55 -24.68 -2.27 6.32
C GLY A 55 -25.34 -1.40 7.38
N LYS A 56 -24.89 -1.49 8.64
CA LYS A 56 -25.40 -0.62 9.72
C LYS A 56 -25.06 0.86 9.48
N ILE A 57 -23.87 1.16 8.99
CA ILE A 57 -23.49 2.54 8.64
C ILE A 57 -24.43 3.06 7.55
N ARG A 58 -24.71 2.27 6.52
CA ARG A 58 -25.63 2.64 5.43
C ARG A 58 -27.04 2.94 5.94
N GLU A 59 -27.57 2.10 6.83
CA GLU A 59 -28.89 2.30 7.46
C GLU A 59 -28.93 3.59 8.28
N HIS A 60 -27.94 3.80 9.15
CA HIS A 60 -27.85 5.01 9.98
C HIS A 60 -27.67 6.28 9.15
N PHE A 61 -26.86 6.21 8.09
CA PHE A 61 -26.61 7.33 7.18
C PHE A 61 -27.90 7.73 6.44
N LEU A 62 -28.64 6.75 5.90
CA LEU A 62 -29.93 7.01 5.26
C LEU A 62 -30.95 7.60 6.25
N LYS A 63 -31.04 7.05 7.47
CA LYS A 63 -31.92 7.57 8.52
C LYS A 63 -31.56 8.99 8.94
N ALA A 64 -30.27 9.35 8.95
CA ALA A 64 -29.82 10.70 9.26
C ALA A 64 -30.18 11.68 8.13
N ILE A 65 -29.98 11.31 6.87
CA ILE A 65 -30.33 12.14 5.71
C ILE A 65 -31.83 12.43 5.64
N LEU A 66 -32.67 11.42 5.88
CA LEU A 66 -34.12 11.60 5.86
C LEU A 66 -34.64 12.55 6.96
N ARG A 67 -33.84 12.83 7.99
CA ARG A 67 -34.19 13.77 9.07
C ARG A 67 -33.65 15.19 8.82
N GLN A 68 -32.87 15.40 7.76
CA GLN A 68 -32.22 16.66 7.47
C GLN A 68 -33.19 17.65 6.78
N ASN A 69 -32.95 18.95 6.95
CA ASN A 69 -33.78 20.00 6.37
C ASN A 69 -33.59 20.15 4.85
N ILE A 70 -34.58 20.74 4.17
CA ILE A 70 -34.53 20.97 2.71
C ILE A 70 -33.33 21.85 2.30
N ALA A 71 -32.96 22.83 3.13
CA ALA A 71 -31.80 23.70 2.87
C ALA A 71 -30.46 22.94 2.76
N PHE A 72 -30.33 21.75 3.36
CA PHE A 72 -29.17 20.88 3.17
C PHE A 72 -29.14 20.27 1.78
N PHE A 73 -30.30 19.88 1.25
CA PHE A 73 -30.43 19.34 -0.10
C PHE A 73 -30.22 20.41 -1.18
N ASP A 74 -30.55 21.68 -0.91
CA ASP A 74 -30.31 22.78 -1.84
C ASP A 74 -28.81 23.07 -2.07
N GLN A 75 -27.94 22.70 -1.13
CA GLN A 75 -26.48 22.84 -1.26
C GLN A 75 -25.80 21.64 -1.92
N LEU A 76 -26.48 20.50 -2.03
CA LEU A 76 -25.91 19.24 -2.52
C LEU A 76 -26.35 18.99 -3.96
N GLY A 77 -25.40 18.60 -4.81
CA GLY A 77 -25.70 18.23 -6.19
C GLY A 77 -26.62 17.01 -6.28
N ALA A 78 -27.48 16.98 -7.31
CA ALA A 78 -28.33 15.82 -7.58
C ALA A 78 -27.46 14.55 -7.72
N GLY A 79 -27.74 13.54 -6.89
CA GLY A 79 -27.01 12.27 -6.89
C GLY A 79 -25.71 12.24 -6.07
N GLU A 80 -25.25 13.37 -5.52
CA GLU A 80 -24.04 13.40 -4.68
C GLU A 80 -24.22 12.57 -3.41
N ILE A 81 -25.40 12.64 -2.80
CA ILE A 81 -25.75 11.85 -1.61
C ILE A 81 -25.69 10.34 -1.90
N THR A 82 -26.24 9.92 -3.04
CA THR A 82 -26.26 8.51 -3.49
C THR A 82 -24.85 7.99 -3.80
N THR A 83 -24.00 8.86 -4.34
CA THR A 83 -22.59 8.54 -4.56
C THR A 83 -21.84 8.41 -3.24
N ARG A 84 -22.01 9.36 -2.30
CA ARG A 84 -21.36 9.33 -0.98
C ARG A 84 -21.76 8.10 -0.16
N ILE A 85 -23.06 7.80 -0.05
CA ILE A 85 -23.53 6.62 0.70
C ILE A 85 -22.96 5.32 0.13
N THR A 86 -22.69 5.25 -1.17
CA THR A 86 -22.14 4.04 -1.80
C THR A 86 -20.63 4.01 -1.68
N SER A 87 -19.95 5.03 -2.21
CA SER A 87 -18.48 5.10 -2.27
C SER A 87 -17.85 5.14 -0.89
N ASP A 88 -18.32 6.00 0.02
CA ASP A 88 -17.69 6.15 1.35
C ASP A 88 -17.91 4.88 2.18
N THR A 89 -19.11 4.31 2.10
CA THR A 89 -19.44 3.07 2.81
C THR A 89 -18.65 1.87 2.27
N ASN A 90 -18.42 1.79 0.95
CA ASN A 90 -17.56 0.77 0.36
C ASN A 90 -16.10 0.94 0.81
N LEU A 91 -15.58 2.16 0.84
CA LEU A 91 -14.23 2.42 1.36
C LEU A 91 -14.08 2.01 2.83
N VAL A 92 -15.10 2.24 3.65
CA VAL A 92 -15.12 1.77 5.04
C VAL A 92 -15.18 0.25 5.10
N GLN A 93 -16.00 -0.40 4.26
CA GLN A 93 -16.07 -1.86 4.18
C GLN A 93 -14.72 -2.45 3.79
N ASP A 94 -14.05 -1.92 2.76
CA ASP A 94 -12.75 -2.39 2.30
C ASP A 94 -11.68 -2.23 3.40
N GLY A 95 -11.72 -1.08 4.10
CA GLY A 95 -10.87 -0.83 5.25
C GLY A 95 -11.06 -1.84 6.37
N MET A 96 -12.31 -2.13 6.76
CA MET A 96 -12.62 -3.06 7.86
C MET A 96 -12.40 -4.52 7.50
N SER A 97 -12.76 -4.92 6.27
CA SER A 97 -12.75 -6.33 5.85
C SER A 97 -11.36 -6.79 5.44
N GLU A 98 -10.65 -5.97 4.66
CA GLU A 98 -9.39 -6.40 4.04
C GLU A 98 -8.19 -5.86 4.82
N LYS A 99 -8.16 -4.54 5.07
CA LYS A 99 -6.96 -3.91 5.62
C LYS A 99 -6.70 -4.30 7.08
N VAL A 100 -7.74 -4.44 7.90
CA VAL A 100 -7.58 -4.86 9.30
C VAL A 100 -7.04 -6.28 9.38
N GLY A 101 -7.60 -7.21 8.61
CA GLY A 101 -7.15 -8.61 8.58
C GLY A 101 -5.70 -8.76 8.11
N LEU A 102 -5.34 -8.07 7.02
CA LEU A 102 -3.96 -8.03 6.53
C LEU A 102 -3.00 -7.43 7.55
N THR A 103 -3.38 -6.33 8.21
CA THR A 103 -2.54 -5.66 9.21
C THR A 103 -2.28 -6.55 10.42
N LEU A 104 -3.33 -7.19 10.94
CA LEU A 104 -3.20 -8.11 12.08
C LEU A 104 -2.32 -9.31 11.73
N THR A 105 -2.52 -9.88 10.53
CA THR A 105 -1.71 -10.99 10.02
C THR A 105 -0.25 -10.57 9.85
N ALA A 106 0.03 -9.39 9.30
CA ALA A 106 1.38 -8.86 9.16
C ALA A 106 2.08 -8.69 10.51
N ILE A 107 1.38 -8.17 11.52
CA ILE A 107 1.92 -8.02 12.89
C ILE A 107 2.19 -9.40 13.51
N ALA A 108 1.25 -10.33 13.41
CA ALA A 108 1.40 -11.68 13.95
C ALA A 108 2.58 -12.43 13.30
N THR A 109 2.70 -12.35 11.97
CA THR A 109 3.82 -12.92 11.22
C THR A 109 5.14 -12.26 11.60
N PHE A 110 5.18 -10.94 11.75
CA PHE A 110 6.38 -10.22 12.17
C PHE A 110 6.87 -10.67 13.54
N VAL A 111 5.97 -10.74 14.53
CA VAL A 111 6.30 -11.18 15.89
C VAL A 111 6.74 -12.65 15.89
N THR A 112 6.02 -13.51 15.19
CA THR A 112 6.34 -14.95 15.12
C THR A 112 7.70 -15.18 14.44
N ALA A 113 7.96 -14.51 13.31
CA ALA A 113 9.23 -14.60 12.59
C ALA A 113 10.39 -14.11 13.45
N PHE A 114 10.19 -13.02 14.21
CA PHE A 114 11.19 -12.50 15.13
C PHE A 114 11.53 -13.51 16.22
N VAL A 115 10.51 -14.06 16.90
CA VAL A 115 10.69 -15.05 17.96
C VAL A 115 11.40 -16.31 17.44
N VAL A 116 10.97 -16.85 16.30
CA VAL A 116 11.59 -18.03 15.68
C VAL A 116 13.05 -17.78 15.29
N SER A 117 13.36 -16.58 14.77
CA SER A 117 14.72 -16.23 14.37
C SER A 117 15.68 -16.16 15.56
N PHE A 118 15.24 -15.52 16.66
CA PHE A 118 16.04 -15.43 17.89
C PHE A 118 16.26 -16.79 18.57
N ILE A 119 15.28 -17.70 18.49
CA ILE A 119 15.40 -19.06 19.03
C ILE A 119 16.43 -19.88 18.25
N LYS A 120 16.47 -19.76 16.91
CA LYS A 120 17.41 -20.54 16.09
C LYS A 120 18.84 -20.06 16.25
N ASP A 121 19.12 -18.80 15.93
CA ASP A 121 20.47 -18.24 15.96
C ASP A 121 20.41 -16.73 16.24
N TRP A 122 20.62 -16.37 17.51
CA TRP A 122 20.57 -14.97 17.96
C TRP A 122 21.64 -14.09 17.28
N LYS A 123 22.83 -14.64 17.00
CA LYS A 123 23.93 -13.90 16.35
C LYS A 123 23.61 -13.52 14.91
N LEU A 124 23.10 -14.47 14.11
CA LEU A 124 22.72 -14.23 12.71
C LEU A 124 21.53 -13.27 12.64
N THR A 125 20.57 -13.43 13.55
CA THR A 125 19.39 -12.58 13.64
C THR A 125 19.75 -11.13 13.95
N LEU A 126 20.73 -10.86 14.82
CA LEU A 126 21.21 -9.50 15.11
C LEU A 126 21.80 -8.80 13.88
N ILE A 127 22.58 -9.53 13.07
CA ILE A 127 23.16 -8.98 11.84
C ILE A 127 22.05 -8.60 10.86
N LEU A 128 21.11 -9.51 10.61
CA LEU A 128 19.96 -9.27 9.73
C LEU A 128 19.07 -8.13 10.24
N MET A 129 18.88 -8.04 11.55
CA MET A 129 18.08 -7.00 12.17
C MET A 129 18.68 -5.61 11.97
N SER A 130 20.01 -5.47 12.00
CA SER A 130 20.68 -4.21 11.67
C SER A 130 20.34 -3.73 10.26
N THR A 131 20.27 -4.64 9.29
CA THR A 131 19.87 -4.32 7.91
C THR A 131 18.42 -3.87 7.83
N VAL A 132 17.50 -4.55 8.53
CA VAL A 132 16.08 -4.15 8.60
C VAL A 132 15.92 -2.76 9.19
N PHE A 133 16.63 -2.44 10.28
CA PHE A 133 16.60 -1.09 10.86
C PHE A 133 17.15 -0.02 9.91
N ALA A 134 18.22 -0.31 9.18
CA ALA A 134 18.75 0.62 8.17
C ALA A 134 17.74 0.89 7.05
N ILE A 135 17.03 -0.15 6.59
CA ILE A 135 15.94 -0.03 5.60
C ILE A 135 14.82 0.86 6.14
N VAL A 136 14.32 0.58 7.35
CA VAL A 136 13.22 1.33 7.96
C VAL A 136 13.61 2.80 8.16
N PHE A 137 14.84 3.08 8.59
CA PHE A 137 15.33 4.43 8.79
C PHE A 137 15.40 5.21 7.46
N THR A 138 15.97 4.60 6.42
CA THR A 138 16.07 5.24 5.09
C THR A 138 14.70 5.43 4.46
N MET A 139 13.79 4.44 4.55
CA MET A 139 12.42 4.58 4.07
C MET A 139 11.62 5.60 4.86
N GLY A 140 11.76 5.66 6.17
CA GLY A 140 11.09 6.65 7.02
C GLY A 140 11.57 8.07 6.72
N GLY A 141 12.89 8.26 6.62
CA GLY A 141 13.50 9.55 6.27
C GLY A 141 13.11 10.01 4.87
N MET A 142 13.40 9.20 3.84
CA MET A 142 13.14 9.56 2.44
C MET A 142 11.65 9.55 2.10
N GLY A 143 10.87 8.66 2.70
CA GLY A 143 9.42 8.58 2.50
C GLY A 143 8.70 9.87 2.86
N GLY A 144 9.09 10.53 3.97
CA GLY A 144 8.58 11.85 4.33
C GLY A 144 8.85 12.91 3.27
N PHE A 145 10.06 12.90 2.67
CA PHE A 145 10.40 13.78 1.55
C PHE A 145 9.59 13.47 0.30
N ILE A 146 9.39 12.19 -0.04
CA ILE A 146 8.57 11.76 -1.18
C ILE A 146 7.15 12.30 -1.03
N VAL A 147 6.52 12.13 0.13
CA VAL A 147 5.16 12.63 0.38
C VAL A 147 5.11 14.16 0.27
N LYS A 148 6.10 14.87 0.82
CA LYS A 148 6.18 16.34 0.74
C LYS A 148 6.29 16.81 -0.70
N PHE A 149 7.19 16.23 -1.50
CA PHE A 149 7.36 16.61 -2.90
C PHE A 149 6.17 16.20 -3.78
N ASN A 150 5.55 15.06 -3.48
CA ASN A 150 4.34 14.60 -4.16
C ASN A 150 3.19 15.60 -3.93
N LYS A 151 2.94 16.00 -2.68
CA LYS A 151 1.94 17.05 -2.37
C LYS A 151 2.24 18.37 -3.09
N ALA A 152 3.49 18.82 -3.10
CA ALA A 152 3.87 20.06 -3.80
C ALA A 152 3.68 19.98 -5.32
N SER A 153 4.00 18.82 -5.91
CA SER A 153 3.76 18.55 -7.33
C SER A 153 2.28 18.56 -7.67
N LEU A 154 1.44 17.84 -6.89
CA LEU A 154 -0.01 17.83 -7.04
C LEU A 154 -0.64 19.22 -6.90
N ALA A 155 -0.18 20.02 -5.93
CA ALA A 155 -0.65 21.40 -5.77
C ALA A 155 -0.34 22.27 -7.00
N SER A 156 0.87 22.15 -7.55
CA SER A 156 1.27 22.88 -8.77
C SER A 156 0.48 22.42 -10.00
N TYR A 157 0.19 21.11 -10.11
CA TYR A 157 -0.67 20.56 -11.16
C TYR A 157 -2.11 21.05 -11.04
N ALA A 158 -2.66 21.15 -9.82
CA ALA A 158 -4.00 21.66 -9.60
C ALA A 158 -4.12 23.13 -10.03
N GLU A 159 -3.14 23.97 -9.67
CA GLU A 159 -3.11 25.38 -10.06
C GLU A 159 -3.01 25.57 -11.59
N GLY A 160 -2.14 24.81 -12.26
CA GLY A 160 -2.06 24.80 -13.72
C GLY A 160 -3.34 24.29 -14.39
N GLY A 161 -4.00 23.30 -13.77
CA GLY A 161 -5.31 22.79 -14.20
C GLY A 161 -6.41 23.85 -14.11
N THR A 162 -6.47 24.62 -13.01
CA THR A 162 -7.41 25.74 -12.85
C THR A 162 -7.19 26.81 -13.91
N VAL A 163 -5.93 27.18 -14.19
CA VAL A 163 -5.63 28.15 -15.26
C VAL A 163 -6.09 27.61 -16.61
N ALA A 164 -5.81 26.35 -16.92
CA ALA A 164 -6.27 25.73 -18.17
C ALA A 164 -7.80 25.70 -18.28
N GLU A 165 -8.50 25.42 -17.19
CA GLU A 165 -9.96 25.43 -17.13
C GLU A 165 -10.53 26.83 -17.37
N GLU A 166 -9.92 27.87 -16.80
CA GLU A 166 -10.27 29.28 -17.04
C GLU A 166 -10.08 29.66 -18.51
N VAL A 167 -8.97 29.22 -19.13
CA VAL A 167 -8.70 29.44 -20.56
C VAL A 167 -9.73 28.72 -21.45
N ILE A 168 -10.07 27.47 -21.14
CA ILE A 168 -11.06 26.71 -21.90
C ILE A 168 -12.44 27.35 -21.76
N SER A 169 -12.82 27.80 -20.56
CA SER A 169 -14.11 28.49 -20.34
C SER A 169 -14.21 29.81 -21.13
N SER A 170 -13.07 30.48 -21.34
CA SER A 170 -12.96 31.77 -22.03
C SER A 170 -12.42 31.67 -23.47
N VAL A 171 -12.47 30.48 -24.08
CA VAL A 171 -11.86 30.19 -25.40
C VAL A 171 -12.34 31.14 -26.50
N ARG A 172 -13.60 31.59 -26.45
CA ARG A 172 -14.16 32.58 -27.38
C ARG A 172 -13.45 33.92 -27.28
N ASN A 173 -13.12 34.36 -26.06
CA ASN A 173 -12.40 35.61 -25.81
C ASN A 173 -10.92 35.47 -26.21
N ALA A 174 -10.30 34.32 -25.91
CA ALA A 174 -8.92 34.04 -26.31
C ALA A 174 -8.74 34.10 -27.84
N LYS A 175 -9.70 33.55 -28.61
CA LYS A 175 -9.76 33.64 -30.07
C LYS A 175 -10.05 35.05 -30.56
N ALA A 176 -10.98 35.77 -29.93
CA ALA A 176 -11.36 37.12 -30.32
C ALA A 176 -10.22 38.15 -30.15
N PHE A 177 -9.36 37.96 -29.14
CA PHE A 177 -8.22 38.83 -28.85
C PHE A 177 -6.87 38.26 -29.31
N SER A 178 -6.84 37.16 -30.07
CA SER A 178 -5.62 36.47 -30.52
C SER A 178 -4.58 36.27 -29.39
N THR A 179 -5.04 35.96 -28.18
CA THR A 179 -4.20 35.92 -26.96
C THR A 179 -3.65 34.52 -26.66
N GLU A 180 -3.85 33.56 -27.58
CA GLU A 180 -3.45 32.15 -27.45
C GLU A 180 -1.99 31.99 -26.98
N ALA A 181 -1.05 32.72 -27.58
CA ALA A 181 0.37 32.62 -27.23
C ALA A 181 0.71 33.06 -25.79
N LYS A 182 -0.04 34.02 -25.22
CA LYS A 182 0.17 34.48 -23.84
C LYS A 182 -0.35 33.45 -22.83
N LEU A 183 -1.44 32.77 -23.19
CA LEU A 183 -2.09 31.74 -22.37
C LEU A 183 -1.25 30.45 -22.34
N THR A 184 -0.71 30.02 -23.48
CA THR A 184 0.23 28.88 -23.54
C THR A 184 1.46 29.14 -22.67
N ARG A 185 2.03 30.34 -22.70
CA ARG A 185 3.17 30.70 -21.83
C ARG A 185 2.84 30.67 -20.34
N ALA A 186 1.63 31.09 -19.95
CA ALA A 186 1.19 31.01 -18.56
C ALA A 186 1.06 29.56 -18.12
N TYR A 187 0.45 28.70 -18.94
CA TYR A 187 0.33 27.26 -18.67
C TYR A 187 1.70 26.56 -18.60
N ASP A 188 2.61 26.85 -19.53
CA ASP A 188 3.98 26.32 -19.55
C ASP A 188 4.77 26.72 -18.29
N ALA A 189 4.53 27.91 -17.74
CA ALA A 189 5.18 28.35 -16.50
C ALA A 189 4.76 27.50 -15.30
N HIS A 190 3.47 27.14 -15.18
CA HIS A 190 2.98 26.26 -14.11
C HIS A 190 3.47 24.81 -14.30
N LEU A 191 3.50 24.32 -15.55
CA LEU A 191 4.06 23.01 -15.89
C LEU A 191 5.55 22.89 -15.53
N ALA A 192 6.36 23.90 -15.84
CA ALA A 192 7.79 23.90 -15.53
C ALA A 192 8.07 23.83 -14.01
N VAL A 193 7.20 24.43 -13.19
CA VAL A 193 7.27 24.35 -11.73
C VAL A 193 6.88 22.94 -11.27
N ALA A 194 5.79 22.39 -11.78
CA ALA A 194 5.34 21.03 -11.47
C ALA A 194 6.39 19.98 -11.86
N GLU A 195 7.03 20.13 -13.02
CA GLU A 195 8.08 19.25 -13.52
C GLU A 195 9.32 19.26 -12.62
N LYS A 196 9.75 20.43 -12.14
CA LYS A 196 10.88 20.53 -11.19
C LYS A 196 10.61 19.77 -9.89
N TRP A 197 9.40 19.87 -9.34
CA TRP A 197 9.01 19.11 -8.15
C TRP A 197 8.89 17.62 -8.44
N GLY A 198 8.35 17.25 -9.60
CA GLY A 198 8.29 15.87 -10.07
C GLY A 198 9.67 15.23 -10.26
N PHE A 199 10.63 15.97 -10.81
CA PHE A 199 12.01 15.51 -10.97
C PHE A 199 12.70 15.29 -9.62
N LYS A 200 12.53 16.22 -8.66
CA LYS A 200 13.05 16.03 -7.29
C LYS A 200 12.45 14.80 -6.61
N MET A 201 11.15 14.58 -6.76
CA MET A 201 10.49 13.37 -6.25
C MET A 201 11.09 12.11 -6.88
N LYS A 202 11.23 12.06 -8.21
CA LYS A 202 11.82 10.91 -8.92
C LYS A 202 13.27 10.66 -8.49
N ALA A 203 14.07 11.72 -8.31
CA ALA A 203 15.43 11.61 -7.83
C ALA A 203 15.49 11.01 -6.41
N VAL A 204 14.64 11.48 -5.48
CA VAL A 204 14.57 10.91 -4.13
C VAL A 204 14.14 9.44 -4.15
N THR A 205 13.14 9.08 -4.95
CA THR A 205 12.71 7.69 -5.10
C THR A 205 13.81 6.81 -5.70
N GLY A 206 14.54 7.30 -6.70
CA GLY A 206 15.66 6.59 -7.29
C GLY A 206 16.80 6.36 -6.30
N SER A 207 17.16 7.39 -5.51
CA SER A 207 18.13 7.26 -4.43
C SER A 207 17.68 6.25 -3.38
N MET A 208 16.40 6.26 -2.99
CA MET A 208 15.85 5.30 -2.02
C MET A 208 16.02 3.85 -2.48
N ILE A 209 15.68 3.55 -3.74
CA ILE A 209 15.86 2.20 -4.31
C ILE A 209 17.35 1.83 -4.33
N GLY A 210 18.23 2.79 -4.66
CA GLY A 210 19.68 2.58 -4.62
C GLY A 210 20.19 2.17 -3.23
N PHE A 211 19.74 2.86 -2.17
CA PHE A 211 20.08 2.49 -0.79
C PHE A 211 19.54 1.12 -0.39
N LEU A 212 18.30 0.79 -0.78
CA LEU A 212 17.70 -0.52 -0.51
C LEU A 212 18.52 -1.65 -1.15
N MET A 213 18.89 -1.51 -2.42
CA MET A 213 19.70 -2.52 -3.11
C MET A 213 21.09 -2.64 -2.48
N CYS A 214 21.73 -1.52 -2.10
CA CYS A 214 23.03 -1.51 -1.44
C CYS A 214 23.02 -2.32 -0.13
N TYR A 215 22.01 -2.13 0.73
CA TYR A 215 21.90 -2.89 1.98
C TYR A 215 21.75 -4.39 1.77
N VAL A 216 21.02 -4.79 0.73
CA VAL A 216 20.87 -6.21 0.37
C VAL A 216 22.21 -6.79 -0.08
N TYR A 217 22.97 -6.10 -0.94
CA TYR A 217 24.29 -6.57 -1.37
C TYR A 217 25.31 -6.69 -0.23
N LEU A 218 25.29 -5.75 0.72
CA LEU A 218 26.15 -5.81 1.92
C LEU A 218 25.79 -6.96 2.87
N ASN A 219 24.57 -7.49 2.79
CA ASN A 219 24.18 -8.65 3.59
C ASN A 219 24.63 -9.97 2.96
N TYR A 220 24.83 -10.00 1.64
CA TYR A 220 25.31 -11.17 0.91
C TYR A 220 26.84 -11.33 0.92
N SER A 221 27.59 -10.27 1.22
CA SER A 221 29.07 -10.26 1.33
C SER A 221 29.56 -10.65 2.71
#